data_AF-A0A2X1LKH4-F1
#
_entry.id   AF-A0A2X1LKH4-F1
#
_cell.length_a   1.000
_cell.length_b   1.000
_cell.length_c   1.000
_cell.angle_alpha   90.00
_cell.angle_beta   90.00
_cell.angle_gamma   90.00
#
_symmetry.space_group_name_H-M   'P 1'
#
loop_
_entity.id
_entity.type
_entity.pdbx_description
1 polymer ?
#
loop_
_entity_poly.entity_id
_entity_poly.type
_entity_poly.pdbx_seq_one_letter_code
_entity_poly.pdbx_strand_id
1 'polypeptide(L)'
;MQSVDVAIVGGGMVGLAVACGLQGSGLRVAVLEQRVPEPLAADAPPQLRVSAINAASEKLLTRLGVWQDILSRRASCYHGMEVWDKDSFGHISFDDQSMAIAILGISLKTQ
;
A
#
# COMPACT_ATOMS: atom_id res chain seq x y z
N MET A 1 8.08 -8.55 -32.81
CA MET A 1 8.09 -7.43 -31.85
C MET A 1 6.67 -7.25 -31.34
N GLN A 2 6.43 -7.29 -30.03
CA GLN A 2 5.10 -6.99 -29.49
C GLN A 2 4.93 -5.46 -29.42
N SER A 3 3.80 -4.95 -29.89
CA SER A 3 3.43 -3.54 -29.78
C SER A 3 2.49 -3.37 -28.59
N VAL A 4 2.78 -2.39 -27.73
CA VAL A 4 1.96 -2.00 -26.58
C VAL A 4 1.83 -0.49 -26.57
N ASP A 5 0.81 0.01 -25.88
CA ASP A 5 0.54 1.44 -25.78
C ASP A 5 1.26 2.03 -24.55
N VAL A 6 1.43 1.22 -23.49
CA VAL A 6 2.18 1.57 -22.28
C VAL A 6 3.09 0.42 -21.87
N ALA A 7 4.38 0.71 -21.65
CA ALA A 7 5.35 -0.21 -21.08
C ALA A 7 5.80 0.31 -19.71
N ILE A 8 5.58 -0.48 -18.65
CA ILE A 8 5.94 -0.16 -17.26
C ILE A 8 7.17 -0.97 -16.90
N VAL A 9 8.27 -0.31 -16.54
CA VAL A 9 9.51 -0.95 -16.09
C VAL A 9 9.49 -1.01 -14.56
N GLY A 10 9.32 -2.21 -14.01
CA GLY A 10 9.15 -2.49 -12.58
C GLY A 10 7.74 -2.95 -12.23
N GLY A 11 7.60 -4.21 -11.85
CA GLY A 11 6.41 -4.87 -11.29
C GLY A 11 6.33 -4.80 -9.76
N GLY A 12 6.88 -3.75 -9.17
CA GLY A 12 6.65 -3.42 -7.76
C GLY A 12 5.25 -2.84 -7.49
N MET A 13 4.98 -2.45 -6.25
CA MET A 13 3.65 -1.97 -5.83
C MET A 13 3.13 -0.80 -6.68
N VAL A 14 3.99 0.17 -7.00
CA VAL A 14 3.59 1.34 -7.79
C VAL A 14 3.33 0.96 -9.26
N GLY A 15 4.22 0.19 -9.88
CA GLY A 15 4.06 -0.21 -11.27
C GLY A 15 2.82 -1.08 -11.49
N LEU A 16 2.55 -2.01 -10.56
CA LEU A 16 1.32 -2.80 -10.60
C LEU A 16 0.08 -1.95 -10.31
N ALA A 17 0.14 -0.99 -9.38
CA ALA A 17 -0.98 -0.07 -9.14
C ALA A 17 -1.33 0.75 -10.39
N VAL A 18 -0.33 1.22 -11.13
CA VAL A 18 -0.54 1.90 -12.42
C VAL A 18 -1.13 0.93 -13.45
N ALA A 19 -0.59 -0.27 -13.58
CA ALA A 19 -1.10 -1.28 -14.51
C ALA A 19 -2.58 -1.60 -14.24
N CYS A 20 -2.95 -1.83 -12.98
CA CYS A 20 -4.33 -2.05 -12.56
C CYS A 20 -5.20 -0.79 -12.79
N GLY A 21 -4.67 0.40 -12.54
CA GLY A 21 -5.41 1.65 -12.72
C GLY A 21 -5.72 1.98 -14.18
N LEU A 22 -4.92 1.46 -15.12
CA LEU A 22 -5.16 1.59 -16.56
C LEU A 22 -6.18 0.57 -17.08
N GLN A 23 -6.61 -0.40 -16.27
CA GLN A 23 -7.63 -1.37 -16.65
C GLN A 23 -8.92 -0.66 -17.05
N GLY A 24 -9.50 -1.05 -18.19
CA GLY A 24 -10.72 -0.44 -18.73
C GLY A 24 -10.50 0.79 -19.63
N SER A 25 -9.26 1.27 -19.76
CA SER A 25 -8.92 2.37 -20.69
C SER A 25 -8.85 1.97 -22.17
N GLY A 26 -8.82 0.66 -22.46
CA GLY A 26 -8.58 0.13 -23.80
C GLY A 26 -7.10 0.06 -24.21
N LEU A 27 -6.18 0.56 -23.36
CA LEU A 27 -4.74 0.50 -23.61
C LEU A 27 -4.18 -0.90 -23.39
N ARG A 28 -3.25 -1.31 -24.25
CA ARG A 28 -2.42 -2.51 -24.07
C ARG A 28 -1.23 -2.15 -23.20
N VAL A 29 -1.18 -2.72 -22.00
CA VAL A 29 -0.15 -2.44 -21.01
C VAL A 29 0.77 -3.65 -20.86
N ALA A 30 2.09 -3.44 -20.94
CA ALA A 30 3.09 -4.44 -20.56
C ALA A 30 3.81 -4.01 -19.29
N VAL A 31 4.03 -4.95 -18.37
CA VAL A 31 4.86 -4.76 -17.17
C VAL A 31 6.12 -5.60 -17.32
N LEU A 32 7.27 -4.96 -17.21
CA LEU A 32 8.58 -5.57 -17.32
C LEU A 32 9.19 -5.65 -15.92
N GLU A 33 9.33 -6.86 -15.39
CA GLU A 33 9.91 -7.10 -14.07
C GLU A 33 11.00 -8.17 -14.19
N GLN A 34 12.14 -7.93 -13.54
CA GLN A 34 13.28 -8.85 -13.59
C GLN A 34 13.08 -10.04 -12.68
N ARG A 35 12.32 -9.86 -11.58
CA ARG A 35 12.08 -10.91 -10.58
C ARG A 35 10.59 -11.07 -10.31
N VAL A 36 10.06 -12.24 -10.63
CA VAL A 36 8.68 -12.59 -10.28
C VAL A 36 8.53 -12.61 -8.74
N PRO A 37 7.55 -11.89 -8.17
CA PRO A 37 7.29 -11.92 -6.73
C PRO A 37 6.87 -13.33 -6.30
N GLU A 38 7.45 -13.83 -5.21
CA GLU A 38 7.01 -15.10 -4.63
C GLU A 38 5.71 -14.92 -3.83
N PRO A 39 4.77 -15.88 -3.89
CA PRO A 39 3.60 -15.88 -3.03
C PRO A 39 3.99 -15.86 -1.55
N LEU A 40 3.35 -14.98 -0.78
CA LEU A 40 3.54 -14.96 0.67
C LEU A 40 2.78 -16.12 1.32
N ALA A 41 3.50 -17.00 2.01
CA ALA A 41 2.89 -18.04 2.84
C ALA A 41 2.05 -17.42 3.98
N ALA A 42 0.90 -18.03 4.29
CA ALA A 42 -0.05 -17.52 5.27
C ALA A 42 0.55 -17.41 6.68
N ASP A 43 1.53 -18.26 7.02
CA ASP A 43 2.21 -18.40 8.31
C ASP A 43 3.62 -17.78 8.34
N ALA A 44 4.07 -17.13 7.26
CA ALA A 44 5.38 -16.48 7.22
C ALA A 44 5.59 -15.53 8.42
N PRO A 45 6.80 -15.38 8.99
CA PRO A 45 7.02 -14.42 10.07
C PRO A 45 6.82 -12.97 9.61
N PRO A 46 6.60 -12.02 10.54
CA PRO A 46 6.64 -10.59 10.22
C PRO A 46 7.95 -10.21 9.54
N GLN A 47 7.88 -9.39 8.49
CA GLN A 47 9.05 -8.94 7.75
C GLN A 47 9.45 -7.52 8.15
N LEU A 48 10.72 -7.17 7.92
CA LEU A 48 11.29 -5.88 8.29
C LEU A 48 10.72 -4.71 7.48
N ARG A 49 10.19 -4.96 6.28
CA ARG A 49 9.65 -3.93 5.40
C ARG A 49 8.15 -3.83 5.55
N VAL A 50 7.73 -2.73 6.16
CA VAL A 50 6.34 -2.33 6.28
C VAL A 50 6.17 -0.90 5.78
N SER A 51 4.95 -0.53 5.41
CA SER A 51 4.60 0.85 5.08
C SER A 51 3.30 1.24 5.73
N ALA A 52 3.29 2.41 6.34
CA ALA A 52 2.08 3.06 6.80
C ALA A 52 1.30 3.58 5.58
N ILE A 53 0.17 2.95 5.31
CA ILE A 53 -0.78 3.31 4.26
C ILE A 53 -1.74 4.32 4.84
N ASN A 54 -1.75 5.51 4.23
CA ASN A 54 -2.69 6.57 4.56
C ASN A 54 -4.04 6.37 3.83
N ALA A 55 -5.02 7.19 4.19
CA ALA A 55 -6.37 7.13 3.63
C ALA A 55 -6.42 7.33 2.09
N ALA A 56 -5.51 8.13 1.52
CA ALA A 56 -5.47 8.35 0.07
C ALA A 56 -4.99 7.09 -0.68
N SER A 57 -3.97 6.42 -0.16
CA SER A 57 -3.47 5.15 -0.67
C SER A 57 -4.49 4.03 -0.50
N GLU A 58 -5.17 3.95 0.65
CA GLU A 58 -6.32 3.05 0.84
C GLU A 58 -7.39 3.28 -0.24
N LYS A 59 -7.80 4.54 -0.43
CA LYS A 59 -8.83 4.88 -1.43
C LYS A 59 -8.43 4.46 -2.86
N LEU A 60 -7.15 4.60 -3.20
CA LEU A 60 -6.63 4.10 -4.47
C LEU A 60 -6.75 2.57 -4.53
N LEU A 61 -6.25 1.85 -3.54
CA LEU A 61 -6.29 0.38 -3.50
C LEU A 61 -7.71 -0.19 -3.50
N THR A 62 -8.66 0.51 -2.88
CA THR A 62 -10.09 0.18 -2.94
C THR A 62 -10.65 0.34 -4.35
N ARG A 63 -10.31 1.43 -5.05
CA ARG A 63 -10.71 1.62 -6.46
C ARG A 63 -10.07 0.60 -7.40
N LEU A 64 -8.86 0.14 -7.08
CA LEU A 64 -8.18 -0.94 -7.80
C LEU A 64 -8.76 -2.34 -7.48
N GLY A 65 -9.68 -2.44 -6.52
CA GLY A 65 -10.35 -3.69 -6.16
C GLY A 65 -9.53 -4.66 -5.31
N VAL A 66 -8.36 -4.24 -4.80
CA VAL A 66 -7.42 -5.12 -4.07
C VAL A 66 -7.43 -4.92 -2.56
N TRP A 67 -8.16 -3.91 -2.06
CA TRP A 67 -8.11 -3.55 -0.64
C TRP A 67 -8.60 -4.66 0.29
N GLN A 68 -9.69 -5.34 -0.06
CA GLN A 68 -10.23 -6.42 0.77
C GLN A 68 -9.28 -7.62 0.83
N ASP A 69 -8.59 -7.93 -0.27
CA ASP A 69 -7.57 -8.98 -0.31
C ASP A 69 -6.38 -8.65 0.58
N ILE A 70 -5.99 -7.38 0.65
CA ILE A 70 -4.93 -6.91 1.53
C ILE A 70 -5.34 -7.10 3.00
N LEU A 71 -6.54 -6.65 3.38
CA LEU A 71 -7.06 -6.77 4.74
C LEU A 71 -7.18 -8.23 5.20
N SER A 72 -7.63 -9.13 4.31
CA SER A 72 -7.79 -10.56 4.63
C SER A 72 -6.47 -11.32 4.80
N ARG A 73 -5.36 -10.78 4.29
CA ARG A 73 -4.04 -11.39 4.44
C ARG A 73 -3.39 -10.94 5.74
N ARG A 74 -2.88 -9.71 5.76
CA ARG A 74 -2.16 -9.13 6.91
C ARG A 74 -2.17 -7.61 6.81
N ALA A 75 -2.92 -7.00 7.71
CA ALA A 75 -2.96 -5.56 7.90
C ALA A 75 -3.04 -5.29 9.41
N SER A 76 -2.34 -4.25 9.86
CA SER A 76 -2.50 -3.75 11.24
C SER A 76 -3.00 -2.33 11.18
N CYS A 77 -4.25 -2.11 11.62
CA CYS A 77 -4.79 -0.78 11.81
C CYS A 77 -4.09 -0.10 12.99
N TYR A 78 -3.87 1.21 12.88
CA TYR A 78 -3.48 2.04 14.01
C TYR A 78 -4.41 3.25 14.14
N HIS A 79 -4.72 3.58 15.39
CA HIS A 79 -5.78 4.53 15.76
C HIS A 79 -5.23 5.79 16.45
N GLY A 80 -3.94 5.77 16.85
CA GLY A 80 -3.27 6.88 17.52
C GLY A 80 -1.90 7.14 16.90
N MET A 81 -1.45 8.39 17.00
CA MET A 81 -0.11 8.82 16.62
C MET A 81 0.48 9.64 17.76
N GLU A 82 1.67 9.25 18.20
CA GLU A 82 2.45 10.00 19.16
C GLU A 82 3.81 10.34 18.55
N VAL A 83 4.16 11.62 18.58
CA VAL A 83 5.44 12.12 18.10
C VAL A 83 6.05 12.97 19.20
N TRP A 84 7.27 12.65 19.60
CA TRP A 84 8.00 13.41 20.61
C TRP A 84 9.40 13.75 20.12
N ASP A 85 9.92 14.86 20.60
CA ASP A 85 11.33 15.21 20.47
C ASP A 85 12.11 14.59 21.66
N LYS A 86 13.30 14.07 21.38
CA LYS A 86 14.13 13.45 22.41
C LYS A 86 14.75 14.48 23.36
N ASP A 87 15.09 15.65 22.83
CA ASP A 87 15.92 16.65 23.52
C ASP A 87 15.11 17.90 23.93
N SER A 88 13.78 17.89 23.69
CA SER A 88 12.87 18.94 24.12
C SER A 88 11.57 18.37 24.70
N PHE A 89 10.73 19.25 25.26
CA PHE A 89 9.39 18.90 25.73
C PHE A 89 8.33 18.90 24.61
N GLY A 90 8.75 18.99 23.35
CA GLY A 90 7.85 18.97 22.20
C GLY A 90 7.16 17.62 22.05
N HIS A 91 5.83 17.62 22.07
CA HIS A 91 5.02 16.42 21.95
C HIS A 91 3.73 16.69 21.19
N ILE A 92 3.36 15.79 20.29
CA ILE A 92 2.10 15.76 19.54
C ILE A 92 1.46 14.40 19.77
N SER A 93 0.23 14.39 20.25
CA SER A 93 -0.60 13.19 20.35
C SER A 93 -1.99 13.48 19.82
N PHE A 94 -2.48 12.59 18.96
CA PHE A 94 -3.84 12.61 18.45
C PHE A 94 -4.28 11.19 18.09
N ASP A 95 -5.60 11.01 18.07
CA ASP A 95 -6.24 9.74 17.73
C ASP A 95 -7.33 9.95 16.68
N ASP A 96 -7.87 8.84 16.20
CA ASP A 96 -8.92 8.82 15.20
C ASP A 96 -10.23 9.46 15.70
N GLN A 97 -10.56 9.30 16.99
CA GLN A 97 -11.73 9.90 17.63
C GLN A 97 -11.65 11.43 17.68
N SER A 98 -10.51 11.98 18.12
CA SER A 98 -10.28 13.44 18.19
C SER A 98 -10.26 14.10 16.80
N MET A 99 -9.91 13.34 15.76
CA MET A 99 -9.92 13.80 14.38
C MET A 99 -11.21 13.47 13.61
N ALA A 100 -12.17 12.78 14.24
CA ALA A 100 -13.41 12.29 13.62
C ALA A 100 -13.18 11.46 12.32
N ILE A 101 -12.15 10.62 12.32
CA ILE A 101 -11.84 9.67 11.24
C ILE A 101 -11.89 8.24 11.77
N ALA A 102 -12.13 7.26 10.91
CA ALA A 102 -12.36 5.87 11.35
C ALA A 102 -11.08 5.13 11.76
N ILE A 103 -9.95 5.48 11.14
CA ILE A 103 -8.59 4.99 11.43
C ILE A 103 -7.59 6.06 10.98
N LEU A 104 -6.41 6.12 11.61
CA LEU A 104 -5.33 7.00 11.13
C LEU A 104 -4.60 6.41 9.92
N GLY A 105 -4.53 5.09 9.87
CA GLY A 105 -3.99 4.36 8.73
C GLY A 105 -3.78 2.89 9.05
N ILE A 106 -3.15 2.20 8.09
CA ILE A 106 -2.86 0.77 8.18
C ILE A 106 -1.40 0.53 7.88
N SER A 107 -0.73 -0.24 8.72
CA SER A 107 0.58 -0.79 8.38
C SER A 107 0.39 -2.02 7.51
N LEU A 108 0.86 -1.94 6.26
CA LEU A 108 0.94 -3.06 5.34
C LEU A 108 2.37 -3.58 5.23
N LYS A 109 2.47 -4.87 4.95
CA LYS A 109 3.72 -5.48 4.48
C LYS A 109 4.10 -4.91 3.12
N THR A 110 5.37 -4.52 2.94
CA THR A 110 5.88 -4.08 1.63
C THR A 110 7.00 -4.99 1.13
N GLN A 111 6.64 -5.81 0.14
CA GLN A 111 7.40 -6.90 -0.49
C GLN A 111 7.79 -8.03 0.46
#